data_AF-A0A2V6C7X1-F1
#
_entry.id   AF-A0A2V6C7X1-F1
#
_cell.length_a   1.000
_cell.length_b   1.000
_cell.length_c   1.000
_cell.angle_alpha   90.00
_cell.angle_beta   90.00
_cell.angle_gamma   90.00
#
_symmetry.space_group_name_H-M   'P 1'
#
loop_
_entity.id
_entity.type
_entity.pdbx_description
1 polymer ?
#
loop_
_entity_poly.entity_id
_entity_poly.type
_entity_poly.pdbx_seq_one_letter_code
_entity_poly.pdbx_strand_id
1 'polypeptide(L)'
;MKLTKRGLLIFILSGVVAVPCLASAPWVTLQGGHYLIKRPNDGDSFHVSVEGHEYIFRLYFVDAPETSPEFRDRVEEQAAYFGVTVDQVLQVGELAKQFTREKLTDSFLVRTCWEDAGGRSRMQRFYAFVQTRTGDLGEQLVENGLARAHPATAKPEGLTSAAAEWKNLIKLEHKAKREKVGGWGANEDRITARAQQPESERGIDPFDKFFHPAGEMPVQAAAKPAATPGATPLPSDETSPSGFQAQSKLDVNTASLTELENVPGIGPSIAERIVEARPFKSADDLQRVKGIGAGKRYEKIRPFFN
;
A
#
# COMPACT_ATOMS: atom_id res chain seq x y z
N MET A 1 -42.73 36.39 58.27
CA MET A 1 -42.88 36.32 56.80
C MET A 1 -42.11 37.45 56.12
N LYS A 2 -41.07 37.13 55.34
CA LYS A 2 -40.56 37.87 54.17
C LYS A 2 -39.40 37.05 53.60
N LEU A 3 -39.62 36.38 52.47
CA LEU A 3 -38.69 35.40 51.89
C LEU A 3 -37.91 36.07 50.74
N THR A 4 -36.62 36.35 50.95
CA THR A 4 -35.74 36.89 49.89
C THR A 4 -35.10 35.75 49.10
N LYS A 5 -35.61 35.49 47.89
CA LYS A 5 -34.98 34.56 46.95
C LYS A 5 -33.65 35.12 46.44
N ARG A 6 -32.54 34.47 46.80
CA ARG A 6 -31.26 34.62 46.07
C ARG A 6 -31.29 33.67 44.87
N GLY A 7 -31.13 34.21 43.66
CA GLY A 7 -30.97 33.41 42.46
C GLY A 7 -29.56 32.83 42.37
N LEU A 8 -29.45 31.51 42.24
CA LEU A 8 -28.19 30.83 41.95
C LEU A 8 -28.12 30.58 40.43
N LEU A 9 -27.17 31.22 39.75
CA LEU A 9 -26.97 31.06 38.32
C LEU A 9 -26.15 29.78 38.07
N ILE A 10 -26.81 28.72 37.60
CA ILE A 10 -26.14 27.45 37.25
C ILE A 10 -25.58 27.59 35.83
N PHE A 11 -24.25 27.70 35.71
CA PHE A 11 -23.56 27.51 34.44
C PHE A 11 -23.59 26.02 34.06
N ILE A 12 -24.46 25.65 33.12
CA ILE A 12 -24.40 24.33 32.48
C ILE A 12 -23.20 24.33 31.54
N LEU A 13 -22.10 23.73 31.98
CA LEU A 13 -20.92 23.52 31.15
C LEU A 13 -21.22 22.40 30.15
N SER A 14 -21.71 22.77 28.97
CA SER A 14 -21.94 21.85 27.85
C SER A 14 -20.62 21.32 27.31
N GLY A 15 -20.13 20.22 27.89
CA GLY A 15 -18.92 19.55 27.44
C GLY A 15 -19.13 18.94 26.06
N VAL A 16 -18.57 19.58 25.02
CA VAL A 16 -18.42 18.97 23.70
C VAL A 16 -17.38 17.87 23.83
N VAL A 17 -17.83 16.62 23.94
CA VAL A 17 -16.95 15.46 23.79
C VAL A 17 -16.50 15.42 22.33
N ALA A 18 -15.28 15.91 22.07
CA ALA A 18 -14.66 15.76 20.78
C ALA A 18 -14.40 14.27 20.53
N VAL A 19 -15.18 13.67 19.63
CA VAL A 19 -14.93 12.30 19.16
C VAL A 19 -13.61 12.29 18.38
N PRO A 20 -12.60 11.50 18.77
CA PRO A 20 -11.38 11.36 17.99
C PRO A 20 -11.64 10.50 16.75
N CYS A 21 -11.95 11.16 15.63
CA CYS A 21 -11.80 10.60 14.28
C CYS A 21 -10.34 10.79 13.82
N LEU A 22 -9.63 9.83 13.22
CA LEU A 22 -9.95 8.43 12.90
C LEU A 22 -8.76 7.55 13.32
N ALA A 23 -9.03 6.33 13.77
CA ALA A 23 -8.08 5.23 13.54
C ALA A 23 -8.28 4.74 12.10
N SER A 24 -7.21 4.38 11.38
CA SER A 24 -7.33 3.72 10.08
C SER A 24 -8.11 2.42 10.22
N ALA A 25 -8.90 2.07 9.20
CA ALA A 25 -9.75 0.91 9.28
C ALA A 25 -8.90 -0.37 9.30
N PRO A 26 -9.23 -1.37 10.14
CA PRO A 26 -8.46 -2.60 10.21
C PRO A 26 -8.55 -3.36 8.89
N TRP A 27 -7.46 -4.05 8.54
CA TRP A 27 -7.44 -4.96 7.39
C TRP A 27 -8.48 -6.07 7.55
N VAL A 28 -9.26 -6.28 6.51
CA VAL A 28 -10.24 -7.38 6.41
C VAL A 28 -9.92 -8.27 5.21
N THR A 29 -10.31 -9.54 5.32
CA THR A 29 -10.27 -10.49 4.20
C THR A 29 -11.69 -10.85 3.82
N LEU A 30 -12.05 -10.53 2.58
CA LEU A 30 -13.30 -10.95 1.96
C LEU A 30 -13.06 -12.27 1.23
N GLN A 31 -13.89 -13.27 1.51
CA GLN A 31 -13.82 -14.59 0.90
C GLN A 31 -14.91 -14.76 -0.16
N GLY A 32 -14.67 -15.61 -1.16
CA GLY A 32 -15.69 -15.89 -2.19
C GLY A 32 -16.00 -14.70 -3.08
N GLY A 33 -14.98 -13.89 -3.43
CA GLY A 33 -15.14 -12.82 -4.40
C GLY A 33 -15.56 -13.36 -5.78
N HIS A 34 -16.50 -12.70 -6.42
CA HIS A 34 -16.98 -13.00 -7.76
C HIS A 34 -16.85 -11.77 -8.68
N TYR A 35 -16.20 -11.93 -9.83
CA TYR A 35 -16.01 -10.84 -10.79
C TYR A 35 -17.33 -10.44 -11.46
N LEU A 36 -17.67 -9.16 -11.44
CA LEU A 36 -18.84 -8.63 -12.13
C LEU A 36 -18.42 -8.01 -13.46
N ILE A 37 -18.92 -8.56 -14.58
CA ILE A 37 -18.65 -8.02 -15.92
C ILE A 37 -19.37 -6.67 -16.06
N LYS A 38 -18.61 -5.59 -15.91
CA LYS A 38 -19.09 -4.20 -16.04
C LYS A 38 -18.18 -3.47 -17.05
N ARG A 39 -18.77 -2.61 -17.89
CA ARG A 39 -18.03 -1.82 -18.90
C ARG A 39 -16.77 -1.10 -18.36
N PRO A 40 -16.80 -0.40 -17.20
CA PRO A 40 -15.65 0.35 -16.69
C PRO A 40 -14.58 -0.50 -15.98
N ASN A 41 -14.63 -1.83 -16.05
CA ASN A 41 -13.51 -2.65 -15.56
C ASN A 41 -12.32 -2.53 -16.51
N ASP A 42 -11.12 -2.51 -15.96
CA ASP A 42 -9.83 -2.54 -16.65
C ASP A 42 -8.92 -3.63 -16.04
N GLY A 43 -7.60 -3.51 -16.18
CA GLY A 43 -6.63 -4.48 -15.64
C GLY A 43 -6.46 -4.41 -14.12
N ASP A 44 -6.35 -3.21 -13.54
CA ASP A 44 -6.07 -3.00 -12.11
C ASP A 44 -7.28 -2.52 -11.29
N SER A 45 -8.39 -2.16 -11.93
CA SER A 45 -9.63 -1.69 -11.31
C SER A 45 -10.87 -2.42 -11.84
N PHE A 46 -11.65 -3.06 -10.94
CA PHE A 46 -12.77 -3.90 -11.34
C PHE A 46 -13.87 -4.03 -10.27
N HIS A 47 -15.09 -4.36 -10.74
CA HIS A 47 -16.25 -4.60 -9.88
C HIS A 47 -16.29 -6.05 -9.38
N VAL A 48 -16.57 -6.23 -8.10
CA VAL A 48 -16.62 -7.53 -7.41
C VAL A 48 -17.90 -7.63 -6.58
N SER A 49 -18.53 -8.80 -6.58
CA SER A 49 -19.55 -9.17 -5.59
C SER A 49 -18.93 -10.02 -4.48
N VAL A 50 -19.19 -9.67 -3.22
CA VAL A 50 -18.89 -10.48 -2.03
C VAL A 50 -20.14 -10.52 -1.18
N GLU A 51 -20.63 -11.71 -0.83
CA GLU A 51 -21.84 -11.90 0.03
C GLU A 51 -23.09 -11.13 -0.47
N GLY A 52 -23.18 -10.84 -1.77
CA GLY A 52 -24.26 -10.05 -2.37
C GLY A 52 -24.05 -8.54 -2.38
N HIS A 53 -22.95 -8.04 -1.81
CA HIS A 53 -22.55 -6.63 -1.85
C HIS A 53 -21.60 -6.36 -3.03
N GLU A 54 -21.88 -5.30 -3.80
CA GLU A 54 -21.05 -4.87 -4.94
C GLU A 54 -20.01 -3.82 -4.50
N TYR A 55 -18.75 -4.05 -4.85
CA TYR A 55 -17.60 -3.19 -4.56
C TYR A 55 -16.83 -2.88 -5.84
N ILE A 56 -16.09 -1.75 -5.86
CA ILE A 56 -15.04 -1.50 -6.86
C ILE A 56 -13.70 -1.56 -6.15
N PHE A 57 -12.83 -2.49 -6.55
CA PHE A 57 -11.47 -2.57 -6.03
C PHE A 57 -10.47 -2.04 -7.05
N ARG A 58 -9.40 -1.42 -6.54
CA ARG A 58 -8.16 -1.12 -7.26
C ARG A 58 -7.02 -1.91 -6.63
N LEU A 59 -6.14 -2.49 -7.44
CA LEU A 59 -4.95 -3.16 -6.91
C LEU A 59 -4.00 -2.15 -6.25
N TYR A 60 -3.46 -2.49 -5.09
CA TYR A 60 -2.32 -1.77 -4.54
C TYR A 60 -1.10 -1.92 -5.45
N PHE A 61 -0.31 -0.85 -5.55
CA PHE A 61 1.02 -0.82 -6.18
C PHE A 61 1.11 -1.17 -7.68
N VAL A 62 -0.03 -1.33 -8.38
CA VAL A 62 -0.09 -1.74 -9.78
C VAL A 62 -0.93 -0.76 -10.59
N ASP A 63 -0.48 -0.43 -11.80
CA ASP A 63 -1.20 0.43 -12.77
C ASP A 63 -1.20 -0.29 -14.13
N ALA A 64 -2.39 -0.66 -14.62
CA ALA A 64 -2.56 -1.23 -15.95
C ALA A 64 -2.74 -0.10 -16.99
N PRO A 65 -2.39 -0.34 -18.27
CA PRO A 65 -2.70 0.61 -19.32
C PRO A 65 -4.20 0.87 -19.49
N GLU A 66 -4.54 2.10 -19.86
CA GLU A 66 -5.89 2.48 -20.24
C GLU A 66 -6.40 1.65 -21.43
N THR A 67 -7.69 1.32 -21.44
CA THR A 67 -8.35 0.62 -22.56
C THR A 67 -9.02 1.56 -23.56
N SER A 68 -8.95 2.88 -23.35
CA SER A 68 -9.60 3.90 -24.18
C SER A 68 -8.67 5.08 -24.45
N PRO A 69 -8.63 5.64 -25.67
CA PRO A 69 -7.85 6.83 -26.00
C PRO A 69 -8.40 8.14 -25.40
N GLU A 70 -9.49 8.10 -24.63
CA GLU A 70 -10.13 9.28 -24.01
C GLU A 70 -9.17 10.11 -23.15
N PHE A 71 -8.22 9.49 -22.46
CA PHE A 71 -7.24 10.16 -21.59
C PHE A 71 -5.86 10.28 -22.26
N ARG A 72 -5.80 10.95 -23.42
CA ARG A 72 -4.59 11.08 -24.27
C ARG A 72 -3.30 11.23 -23.47
N ASP A 73 -3.17 12.25 -22.62
CA ASP A 73 -1.95 12.52 -21.86
C ASP A 73 -1.47 11.32 -21.02
N ARG A 74 -2.41 10.54 -20.46
CA ARG A 74 -2.10 9.31 -19.69
C ARG A 74 -1.74 8.15 -20.61
N VAL A 75 -2.41 8.01 -21.76
CA VAL A 75 -2.10 6.98 -22.76
C VAL A 75 -0.71 7.21 -23.37
N GLU A 76 -0.36 8.47 -23.65
CA GLU A 76 0.98 8.85 -24.14
C GLU A 76 2.07 8.64 -23.07
N GLU A 77 1.79 8.96 -21.80
CA GLU A 77 2.67 8.67 -20.66
C GLU A 77 2.91 7.17 -20.49
N GLN A 78 1.85 6.36 -20.52
CA GLN A 78 1.95 4.90 -20.46
C GLN A 78 2.69 4.33 -21.69
N ALA A 79 2.41 4.81 -22.90
CA ALA A 79 3.10 4.39 -24.12
C ALA A 79 4.62 4.65 -24.03
N ALA A 80 5.01 5.85 -23.56
CA ALA A 80 6.40 6.20 -23.32
C ALA A 80 7.05 5.32 -22.23
N TYR A 81 6.31 5.01 -21.15
CA TYR A 81 6.79 4.15 -20.06
C TYR A 81 7.06 2.70 -20.52
N PHE A 82 6.21 2.14 -21.38
CA PHE A 82 6.41 0.81 -21.95
C PHE A 82 7.37 0.81 -23.16
N GLY A 83 7.66 1.97 -23.75
CA GLY A 83 8.53 2.11 -24.93
C GLY A 83 7.85 1.68 -26.23
N VAL A 84 6.54 1.93 -26.35
CA VAL A 84 5.66 1.44 -27.43
C VAL A 84 4.82 2.57 -28.02
N THR A 85 4.08 2.27 -29.09
CA THR A 85 3.08 3.20 -29.65
C THR A 85 1.81 3.27 -28.80
N VAL A 86 1.02 4.33 -29.02
CA VAL A 86 -0.32 4.49 -28.42
C VAL A 86 -1.23 3.30 -28.73
N ASP A 87 -1.24 2.80 -29.96
CA ASP A 87 -2.09 1.67 -30.35
C ASP A 87 -1.65 0.37 -29.66
N GLN A 88 -0.34 0.14 -29.51
CA GLN A 88 0.18 -1.01 -28.76
C GLN A 88 -0.14 -0.92 -27.26
N VAL A 89 -0.03 0.26 -26.63
CA VAL A 89 -0.30 0.37 -25.18
C VAL A 89 -1.78 0.16 -24.85
N LEU A 90 -2.69 0.59 -25.74
CA LEU A 90 -4.13 0.30 -25.65
C LEU A 90 -4.41 -1.21 -25.81
N GLN A 91 -3.69 -1.91 -26.69
CA GLN A 91 -3.78 -3.38 -26.82
C GLN A 91 -3.31 -4.09 -25.54
N VAL A 92 -2.24 -3.61 -24.90
CA VAL A 92 -1.77 -4.14 -23.60
C VAL A 92 -2.82 -3.93 -22.51
N GLY A 93 -3.50 -2.78 -22.49
CA GLY A 93 -4.60 -2.51 -21.55
C GLY A 93 -5.78 -3.48 -21.72
N GLU A 94 -6.20 -3.75 -22.95
CA GLU A 94 -7.27 -4.71 -23.23
C GLU A 94 -6.86 -6.15 -22.86
N LEU A 95 -5.60 -6.53 -23.08
CA LEU A 95 -5.08 -7.83 -22.62
C LEU A 95 -4.97 -7.91 -21.09
N ALA A 96 -4.60 -6.83 -20.40
CA ALA A 96 -4.62 -6.77 -18.94
C ALA A 96 -6.03 -6.98 -18.38
N LYS A 97 -7.02 -6.32 -18.98
CA LYS A 97 -8.45 -6.49 -18.66
C LYS A 97 -8.96 -7.91 -18.90
N GLN A 98 -8.57 -8.53 -20.02
CA GLN A 98 -8.94 -9.92 -20.32
C GLN A 98 -8.29 -10.90 -19.33
N PHE A 99 -6.98 -10.75 -19.07
CA PHE A 99 -6.25 -11.54 -18.08
C PHE A 99 -6.86 -11.44 -16.68
N THR A 100 -7.17 -10.22 -16.21
CA THR A 100 -7.86 -9.99 -14.92
C THR A 100 -9.23 -10.68 -14.88
N ARG A 101 -10.02 -10.62 -15.95
CA ARG A 101 -11.31 -11.32 -16.03
C ARG A 101 -11.16 -12.85 -15.98
N GLU A 102 -10.19 -13.42 -16.70
CA GLU A 102 -9.91 -14.85 -16.72
C GLU A 102 -9.48 -15.35 -15.33
N LYS A 103 -8.52 -14.65 -14.70
CA LYS A 103 -7.99 -14.99 -13.37
C LYS A 103 -9.03 -14.88 -12.25
N LEU A 104 -10.06 -14.06 -12.43
CA LEU A 104 -11.16 -13.84 -11.49
C LEU A 104 -12.47 -14.55 -11.90
N THR A 105 -12.38 -15.53 -12.81
CA THR A 105 -13.50 -16.42 -13.17
C THR A 105 -13.75 -17.47 -12.08
N ASP A 106 -12.69 -18.04 -11.51
CA ASP A 106 -12.75 -18.82 -10.27
C ASP A 106 -12.94 -17.86 -9.07
N SER A 107 -13.55 -18.33 -7.97
CA SER A 107 -13.65 -17.54 -6.73
C SER A 107 -12.27 -17.20 -6.15
N PHE A 108 -12.14 -15.99 -5.63
CA PHE A 108 -10.88 -15.41 -5.14
C PHE A 108 -11.05 -14.78 -3.75
N LEU A 109 -9.92 -14.39 -3.15
CA LEU A 109 -9.89 -13.64 -1.88
C LEU A 109 -9.50 -12.18 -2.15
N VAL A 110 -10.08 -11.26 -1.40
CA VAL A 110 -9.73 -9.82 -1.43
C VAL A 110 -9.31 -9.37 -0.04
N ARG A 111 -8.15 -8.73 0.07
CA ARG A 111 -7.62 -8.17 1.31
C ARG A 111 -7.57 -6.65 1.19
N THR A 112 -8.29 -5.94 2.05
CA THR A 112 -8.43 -4.47 1.99
C THR A 112 -8.49 -3.85 3.39
N CYS A 113 -8.03 -2.61 3.51
CA CYS A 113 -8.26 -1.75 4.68
C CYS A 113 -9.19 -0.56 4.35
N TRP A 114 -9.99 -0.66 3.28
CA TRP A 114 -11.00 0.34 2.87
C TRP A 114 -10.45 1.75 2.57
N GLU A 115 -9.15 1.86 2.27
CA GLU A 115 -8.53 3.10 1.80
C GLU A 115 -9.07 3.53 0.44
N ASP A 116 -9.33 4.82 0.28
CA ASP A 116 -9.89 5.39 -0.95
C ASP A 116 -8.87 5.34 -2.10
N ALA A 117 -9.22 4.62 -3.15
CA ALA A 117 -8.48 4.58 -4.41
C ALA A 117 -8.93 5.65 -5.41
N GLY A 118 -9.94 6.45 -5.03
CA GLY A 118 -10.44 7.57 -5.79
C GLY A 118 -11.06 7.20 -7.14
N GLY A 119 -11.14 8.20 -8.03
CA GLY A 119 -11.72 8.07 -9.36
C GLY A 119 -12.95 8.97 -9.57
N ARG A 120 -13.67 8.73 -10.67
CA ARG A 120 -14.80 9.57 -11.12
C ARG A 120 -16.16 8.85 -11.07
N SER A 121 -16.21 7.65 -10.50
CA SER A 121 -17.42 6.83 -10.34
C SER A 121 -18.31 7.35 -9.20
N ARG A 122 -19.62 7.04 -9.26
CA ARG A 122 -20.55 7.31 -8.14
C ARG A 122 -20.37 6.36 -6.97
N MET A 123 -19.93 5.13 -7.24
CA MET A 123 -19.43 4.23 -6.21
C MET A 123 -17.99 4.59 -5.88
N GLN A 124 -17.66 4.52 -4.59
CA GLN A 124 -16.29 4.63 -4.11
C GLN A 124 -15.47 3.42 -4.57
N ARG A 125 -14.17 3.65 -4.78
CA ARG A 125 -13.18 2.63 -5.14
C ARG A 125 -12.27 2.42 -3.94
N PHE A 126 -12.00 1.17 -3.58
CA PHE A 126 -11.12 0.84 -2.47
C PHE A 126 -9.84 0.18 -2.96
N TYR A 127 -8.70 0.47 -2.35
CA TYR A 127 -7.49 -0.29 -2.63
C TYR A 127 -7.56 -1.70 -2.00
N ALA A 128 -7.00 -2.70 -2.68
CA ALA A 128 -6.94 -4.08 -2.22
C ALA A 128 -5.76 -4.88 -2.80
N PHE A 129 -5.42 -5.98 -2.14
CA PHE A 129 -4.69 -7.11 -2.72
C PHE A 129 -5.70 -8.22 -3.08
N VAL A 130 -5.43 -8.99 -4.14
CA VAL A 130 -6.35 -10.02 -4.63
C VAL A 130 -5.61 -11.31 -4.90
N GLN A 131 -5.93 -12.34 -4.11
CA GLN A 131 -5.38 -13.67 -4.30
C GLN A 131 -6.31 -14.52 -5.16
N THR A 132 -5.78 -14.98 -6.29
CA THR A 132 -6.41 -15.92 -7.22
C THR A 132 -6.00 -17.36 -6.89
N ARG A 133 -6.62 -18.36 -7.53
CA ARG A 133 -6.21 -19.77 -7.42
C ARG A 133 -4.75 -20.03 -7.84
N THR A 134 -4.11 -19.13 -8.58
CA THR A 134 -2.75 -19.32 -9.13
C THR A 134 -1.74 -18.27 -8.67
N GLY A 135 -2.03 -17.46 -7.65
CA GLY A 135 -1.13 -16.42 -7.14
C GLY A 135 -1.81 -15.07 -6.87
N ASP A 136 -1.03 -14.07 -6.47
CA ASP A 136 -1.49 -12.68 -6.32
C ASP A 136 -1.73 -12.07 -7.71
N LEU A 137 -2.87 -11.38 -7.91
CA LEU A 137 -3.24 -10.84 -9.22
C LEU A 137 -2.31 -9.70 -9.69
N GLY A 138 -1.85 -8.83 -8.79
CA GLY A 138 -0.98 -7.71 -9.10
C GLY A 138 0.41 -8.18 -9.54
N GLU A 139 1.00 -9.11 -8.79
CA GLU A 139 2.24 -9.79 -9.17
C GLU A 139 2.12 -10.47 -10.53
N GLN A 140 1.02 -11.21 -10.77
CA GLN A 140 0.78 -11.89 -12.05
C GLN A 140 0.66 -10.89 -13.22
N LEU A 141 0.00 -9.74 -13.05
CA LEU A 141 -0.10 -8.71 -14.09
C LEU A 141 1.27 -8.09 -14.43
N VAL A 142 2.07 -7.75 -13.40
CA VAL A 142 3.39 -7.14 -13.59
C VAL A 142 4.41 -8.13 -14.17
N GLU A 143 4.40 -9.40 -13.73
CA GLU A 143 5.28 -10.43 -14.29
C GLU A 143 5.03 -10.68 -15.79
N ASN A 144 3.78 -10.58 -16.23
CA ASN A 144 3.40 -10.74 -17.64
C ASN A 144 3.59 -9.47 -18.47
N GLY A 145 4.02 -8.36 -17.87
CA GLY A 145 4.15 -7.06 -18.54
C GLY A 145 2.83 -6.46 -18.99
N LEU A 146 1.72 -6.83 -18.34
CA LEU A 146 0.37 -6.30 -18.57
C LEU A 146 0.08 -5.07 -17.69
N ALA A 147 0.90 -4.84 -16.66
CA ALA A 147 0.87 -3.67 -15.80
C ALA A 147 2.28 -3.29 -15.35
N ARG A 148 2.42 -2.10 -14.76
CA ARG A 148 3.66 -1.59 -14.16
C ARG A 148 3.55 -1.50 -12.65
N ALA A 149 4.69 -1.51 -11.95
CA ALA A 149 4.75 -1.11 -10.55
C ALA A 149 4.53 0.41 -10.45
N HIS A 150 3.51 0.83 -9.71
CA HIS A 150 3.12 2.23 -9.59
C HIS A 150 2.72 2.57 -8.14
N PRO A 151 3.22 3.66 -7.53
CA PRO A 151 2.90 3.98 -6.14
C PRO A 151 1.39 4.19 -5.93
N ALA A 152 0.85 3.63 -4.84
CA ALA A 152 -0.52 3.93 -4.41
C ALA A 152 -0.60 5.35 -3.82
N THR A 153 -1.74 6.02 -4.00
CA THR A 153 -1.95 7.39 -3.50
C THR A 153 -2.13 7.41 -1.98
N ALA A 154 -2.80 6.38 -1.43
CA ALA A 154 -2.86 6.10 -0.01
C ALA A 154 -1.73 5.14 0.39
N LYS A 155 -1.12 5.36 1.56
CA LYS A 155 -0.21 4.36 2.15
C LYS A 155 -1.06 3.26 2.79
N PRO A 156 -0.81 1.97 2.49
CA PRO A 156 -1.45 0.88 3.21
C PRO A 156 -0.95 0.83 4.66
N GLU A 157 -1.61 1.54 5.59
CA GLU A 157 -1.24 1.56 6.99
C GLU A 157 -1.33 0.15 7.61
N GLY A 158 -0.36 -0.22 8.46
CA GLY A 158 -0.29 -1.57 9.04
C GLY A 158 0.24 -2.67 8.11
N LEU A 159 0.48 -2.40 6.82
CA LEU A 159 1.14 -3.32 5.89
C LEU A 159 2.66 -3.32 6.17
N THR A 160 3.10 -4.13 7.13
CA THR A 160 4.49 -4.21 7.60
C THR A 160 5.49 -4.56 6.49
N SER A 161 5.06 -5.31 5.47
CA SER A 161 5.91 -5.68 4.32
C SER A 161 5.64 -4.85 3.05
N ALA A 162 4.95 -3.70 3.12
CA ALA A 162 4.69 -2.82 1.98
C ALA A 162 5.94 -2.52 1.12
N ALA A 163 7.08 -2.31 1.77
CA ALA A 163 8.36 -2.08 1.09
C ALA A 163 8.96 -3.35 0.46
N ALA A 164 8.68 -4.53 1.04
CA ALA A 164 9.08 -5.82 0.48
C ALA A 164 8.25 -6.16 -0.76
N GLU A 165 6.94 -5.91 -0.73
CA GLU A 165 6.06 -6.07 -1.90
C GLU A 165 6.45 -5.12 -3.03
N TRP A 166 6.64 -3.83 -2.72
CA TRP A 166 7.14 -2.87 -3.70
C TRP A 166 8.45 -3.34 -4.36
N LYS A 167 9.38 -3.88 -3.56
CA LYS A 167 10.62 -4.47 -4.07
C LYS A 167 10.38 -5.74 -4.92
N ASN A 168 9.35 -6.54 -4.63
CA ASN A 168 8.99 -7.70 -5.42
C ASN A 168 8.39 -7.30 -6.78
N LEU A 169 7.45 -6.36 -6.81
CA LEU A 169 6.87 -5.84 -8.04
C LEU A 169 7.94 -5.22 -8.96
N ILE A 170 8.87 -4.43 -8.42
CA ILE A 170 10.01 -3.89 -9.18
C ILE A 170 10.92 -5.01 -9.72
N LYS A 171 11.12 -6.11 -8.98
CA LYS A 171 11.88 -7.29 -9.44
C LYS A 171 11.14 -8.02 -10.58
N LEU A 172 9.83 -8.20 -10.47
CA LEU A 172 8.98 -8.82 -11.50
C LEU A 172 8.92 -7.96 -12.77
N GLU A 173 8.81 -6.65 -12.62
CA GLU A 173 8.82 -5.69 -13.73
C GLU A 173 10.17 -5.73 -14.48
N HIS A 174 11.29 -5.72 -13.75
CA HIS A 174 12.61 -5.88 -14.36
C HIS A 174 12.78 -7.24 -15.06
N LYS A 175 12.13 -8.31 -14.57
CA LYS A 175 12.09 -9.61 -15.23
C LYS A 175 11.31 -9.51 -16.54
N ALA A 176 10.09 -8.96 -16.52
CA ALA A 176 9.25 -8.76 -17.71
C ALA A 176 9.94 -7.88 -18.77
N LYS A 177 10.62 -6.81 -18.36
CA LYS A 177 11.45 -5.93 -19.22
C LYS A 177 12.60 -6.69 -19.89
N ARG A 178 13.37 -7.50 -19.14
CA ARG A 178 14.48 -8.30 -19.71
C ARG A 178 14.00 -9.39 -20.66
N GLU A 179 12.88 -10.03 -20.33
CA GLU A 179 12.32 -11.15 -21.09
C GLU A 179 11.39 -10.70 -22.23
N LYS A 180 11.14 -9.38 -22.36
CA LYS A 180 10.36 -8.73 -23.42
C LYS A 180 8.98 -9.36 -23.62
N VAL A 181 8.15 -9.27 -22.57
CA VAL A 181 6.76 -9.75 -22.57
C VAL A 181 5.76 -8.64 -22.29
N GLY A 182 4.50 -8.86 -22.69
CA GLY A 182 3.43 -7.87 -22.57
C GLY A 182 3.79 -6.58 -23.33
N GLY A 183 3.63 -5.43 -22.67
CA GLY A 183 4.00 -4.14 -23.25
C GLY A 183 5.47 -4.06 -23.68
N TRP A 184 6.41 -4.59 -22.88
CA TRP A 184 7.83 -4.59 -23.26
C TRP A 184 8.18 -5.62 -24.34
N GLY A 185 7.23 -6.47 -24.74
CA GLY A 185 7.32 -7.38 -25.88
C GLY A 185 6.66 -6.85 -27.16
N ALA A 186 5.95 -5.72 -27.11
CA ALA A 186 5.05 -5.31 -28.19
C ALA A 186 5.75 -4.93 -29.51
N ASN A 187 6.99 -4.45 -29.45
CA ASN A 187 7.80 -4.15 -30.63
C ASN A 187 8.43 -5.40 -31.28
N GLU A 188 8.23 -6.59 -30.68
CA GLU A 188 8.67 -7.89 -31.22
C GLU A 188 7.47 -8.82 -31.51
N ASP A 189 6.26 -8.26 -31.63
CA ASP A 189 4.98 -8.97 -31.78
C ASP A 189 4.67 -9.97 -30.63
N ARG A 190 5.26 -9.77 -29.44
CA ARG A 190 5.10 -10.62 -28.24
C ARG A 190 4.10 -10.07 -27.24
N ILE A 191 2.98 -9.51 -27.71
CA ILE A 191 1.89 -9.05 -26.83
C ILE A 191 1.01 -10.26 -26.43
N THR A 192 1.59 -11.17 -25.65
CA THR A 192 0.90 -12.36 -25.13
C THR A 192 1.18 -12.54 -23.64
N ALA A 193 0.13 -12.87 -22.88
CA ALA A 193 0.27 -13.31 -21.49
C ALA A 193 0.84 -14.74 -21.45
N ARG A 194 1.62 -15.06 -20.42
CA ARG A 194 2.14 -16.42 -20.20
C ARG A 194 1.05 -17.29 -19.59
N ALA A 195 0.98 -18.53 -20.05
CA ALA A 195 0.28 -19.58 -19.32
C ALA A 195 1.02 -19.83 -17.99
N GLN A 196 0.43 -19.41 -16.87
CA GLN A 196 0.99 -19.65 -15.54
C GLN A 196 0.58 -21.03 -15.02
N GLN A 197 1.54 -21.72 -14.41
CA GLN A 197 1.28 -22.96 -13.70
C GLN A 197 0.64 -22.65 -12.33
N PRO A 198 -0.25 -23.50 -11.81
CA PRO A 198 -0.81 -23.32 -10.48
C PRO A 198 0.25 -23.58 -9.41
N GLU A 199 0.65 -22.55 -8.66
CA GLU A 199 1.42 -22.75 -7.42
C GLU A 199 0.51 -23.42 -6.37
N SER A 200 0.89 -24.62 -5.94
CA SER A 200 0.08 -25.44 -5.06
C SER A 200 0.54 -25.39 -3.61
N GLU A 201 0.51 -24.21 -2.98
CA GLU A 201 0.73 -24.08 -1.54
C GLU A 201 -0.59 -24.26 -0.77
N ARG A 202 -0.94 -25.52 -0.48
CA ARG A 202 -2.08 -25.83 0.39
C ARG A 202 -1.67 -25.69 1.86
N GLY A 203 -2.15 -24.64 2.53
CA GLY A 203 -2.14 -24.55 4.01
C GLY A 203 -1.55 -23.28 4.63
N ILE A 204 -1.14 -22.29 3.83
CA ILE A 204 -0.64 -20.98 4.28
C ILE A 204 -1.70 -19.93 3.93
N ASP A 205 -1.90 -18.88 4.75
CA ASP A 205 -2.74 -17.75 4.29
C ASP A 205 -1.95 -17.05 3.17
N PRO A 206 -2.49 -16.96 1.95
CA PRO A 206 -1.75 -16.43 0.81
C PRO A 206 -1.30 -14.97 1.00
N PHE A 207 -1.90 -14.26 1.96
CA PHE A 207 -1.50 -12.91 2.34
C PHE A 207 -0.51 -12.86 3.51
N ASP A 208 -0.06 -13.98 4.09
CA ASP A 208 0.90 -13.96 5.22
C ASP A 208 2.17 -13.18 4.87
N LYS A 209 2.64 -13.29 3.61
CA LYS A 209 3.77 -12.53 3.05
C LYS A 209 3.63 -11.00 3.15
N PHE A 210 2.40 -10.50 3.30
CA PHE A 210 2.07 -9.07 3.34
C PHE A 210 2.03 -8.46 4.75
N PHE A 211 1.71 -9.27 5.78
CA PHE A 211 1.35 -8.75 7.11
C PHE A 211 2.31 -9.13 8.24
N HIS A 212 3.29 -9.99 8.01
CA HIS A 212 4.31 -10.34 9.00
C HIS A 212 5.51 -9.38 8.97
N PRO A 213 6.03 -8.92 10.12
CA PRO A 213 7.31 -8.21 10.16
C PRO A 213 8.43 -9.14 9.69
N ALA A 214 9.42 -8.59 8.99
CA ALA A 214 10.54 -9.36 8.45
C ALA A 214 11.39 -9.99 9.59
N GLY A 215 11.11 -11.25 9.90
CA GLY A 215 11.79 -12.01 10.96
C GLY A 215 10.91 -13.04 11.68
N GLU A 216 9.58 -12.93 11.62
CA GLU A 216 8.67 -13.90 12.23
C GLU A 216 8.27 -14.99 11.22
N MET A 217 8.47 -16.26 11.60
CA MET A 217 7.94 -17.42 10.84
C MET A 217 6.40 -17.36 10.82
N PRO A 218 5.74 -17.79 9.73
CA PRO A 218 4.29 -17.65 9.58
C PRO A 218 3.54 -18.34 10.72
N VAL A 219 2.65 -17.58 11.37
CA VAL A 219 1.85 -18.09 12.49
C VAL A 219 0.74 -18.97 11.93
N GLN A 220 0.82 -20.28 12.14
CA GLN A 220 -0.22 -21.22 11.68
C GLN A 220 -1.62 -20.77 12.16
N ALA A 221 -2.56 -20.63 11.22
CA ALA A 221 -3.93 -20.28 11.53
C ALA A 221 -4.53 -21.27 12.54
N ALA A 222 -5.05 -20.74 13.65
CA ALA A 222 -5.31 -21.52 14.85
C ALA A 222 -6.43 -22.59 14.68
N ALA A 223 -6.04 -23.86 14.73
CA ALA A 223 -6.96 -24.96 15.01
C ALA A 223 -7.27 -25.05 16.52
N LYS A 224 -8.54 -25.31 16.87
CA LYS A 224 -9.02 -25.39 18.26
C LYS A 224 -8.48 -26.68 18.94
N PRO A 225 -8.10 -26.66 20.24
CA PRO A 225 -7.15 -27.64 20.79
C PRO A 225 -7.76 -28.92 21.37
N ALA A 226 -6.96 -30.00 21.36
CA ALA A 226 -7.19 -31.22 22.16
C ALA A 226 -5.87 -31.86 22.64
N ALA A 227 -5.62 -31.75 23.95
CA ALA A 227 -4.76 -32.58 24.84
C ALA A 227 -3.38 -33.14 24.39
N THR A 228 -2.31 -32.61 25.01
CA THR A 228 -1.01 -33.26 25.30
C THR A 228 -1.12 -34.22 26.51
N PRO A 229 -0.15 -35.11 26.89
CA PRO A 229 1.31 -34.87 27.09
C PRO A 229 2.25 -35.95 26.47
N GLY A 230 3.59 -35.82 26.39
CA GLY A 230 4.54 -34.89 27.02
C GLY A 230 6.01 -35.26 26.69
N ALA A 231 6.93 -34.93 27.60
CA ALA A 231 8.41 -35.13 27.57
C ALA A 231 9.30 -34.02 26.93
N THR A 232 9.99 -33.32 27.81
CA THR A 232 11.15 -32.40 27.65
C THR A 232 12.42 -33.10 28.26
N PRO A 233 13.65 -32.51 28.41
CA PRO A 233 14.18 -31.19 27.97
C PRO A 233 15.69 -31.11 27.50
N LEU A 234 16.12 -29.87 27.14
CA LEU A 234 17.48 -29.25 27.21
C LEU A 234 18.61 -29.67 26.23
N PRO A 235 19.68 -28.85 26.07
CA PRO A 235 19.79 -27.37 26.05
C PRO A 235 20.38 -26.86 24.70
N SER A 236 20.21 -25.60 24.29
CA SER A 236 21.15 -24.46 24.49
C SER A 236 20.84 -23.41 23.38
N ASP A 237 21.24 -22.13 23.41
CA ASP A 237 21.98 -21.31 24.38
C ASP A 237 21.59 -19.81 24.25
N GLU A 238 22.21 -18.89 25.04
CA GLU A 238 21.92 -17.45 24.97
C GLU A 238 22.81 -16.67 23.97
N THR A 239 22.24 -15.69 23.23
CA THR A 239 22.90 -14.38 23.03
C THR A 239 21.89 -13.27 22.70
N SER A 240 21.66 -12.36 23.64
CA SER A 240 21.34 -10.95 23.34
C SER A 240 22.62 -10.11 23.51
N PRO A 241 22.74 -8.94 22.87
CA PRO A 241 22.76 -7.75 23.72
C PRO A 241 22.14 -6.46 23.14
N SER A 242 21.78 -5.58 24.09
CA SER A 242 21.72 -4.11 23.98
C SER A 242 20.66 -3.44 23.10
N GLY A 243 19.68 -2.84 23.77
CA GLY A 243 18.93 -1.68 23.28
C GLY A 243 19.40 -0.37 23.92
N PHE A 244 18.93 0.75 23.37
CA PHE A 244 18.98 2.12 23.91
C PHE A 244 17.76 2.84 23.27
N GLN A 245 16.72 3.33 23.95
CA GLN A 245 16.59 4.27 25.08
C GLN A 245 16.91 5.75 24.78
N ALA A 246 15.98 6.60 25.21
CA ALA A 246 15.98 8.06 25.27
C ALA A 246 15.96 8.86 23.95
N GLN A 247 15.10 9.89 23.92
CA GLN A 247 15.00 10.90 22.87
C GLN A 247 16.22 11.85 22.90
N SER A 248 17.33 11.44 22.29
CA SER A 248 18.36 12.40 21.88
C SER A 248 17.84 13.21 20.69
N LYS A 249 17.89 14.54 20.83
CA LYS A 249 17.69 15.44 19.69
C LYS A 249 18.80 15.22 18.67
N LEU A 250 18.43 15.20 17.39
CA LEU A 250 19.33 15.08 16.27
C LEU A 250 20.08 16.39 16.01
N ASP A 251 21.34 16.32 15.61
CA ASP A 251 22.04 17.47 15.05
C ASP A 251 21.74 17.55 13.54
N VAL A 252 21.16 18.68 13.13
CA VAL A 252 20.75 18.94 11.75
C VAL A 252 21.90 18.86 10.74
N ASN A 253 23.15 19.11 11.17
CA ASN A 253 24.33 19.10 10.32
C ASN A 253 24.98 17.71 10.18
N THR A 254 24.82 16.82 11.17
CA THR A 254 25.51 15.51 11.19
C THR A 254 24.58 14.31 11.05
N ALA A 255 23.27 14.44 11.33
CA ALA A 255 22.30 13.35 11.19
C ALA A 255 22.35 12.70 9.79
N SER A 256 22.27 11.37 9.75
CA SER A 256 22.15 10.61 8.51
C SER A 256 20.78 10.82 7.85
N LEU A 257 20.67 10.46 6.57
CA LEU A 257 19.42 10.55 5.81
C LEU A 257 18.29 9.77 6.53
N THR A 258 18.58 8.55 6.96
CA THR A 258 17.65 7.67 7.69
C THR A 258 17.21 8.26 9.03
N GLU A 259 18.11 8.91 9.78
CA GLU A 259 17.75 9.57 11.04
C GLU A 259 16.84 10.79 10.81
N LEU A 260 17.06 11.55 9.73
CA LEU A 260 16.18 12.64 9.33
C LEU A 260 14.79 12.14 8.92
N GLU A 261 14.71 11.02 8.18
CA GLU A 261 13.43 10.38 7.80
C GLU A 261 12.63 9.83 8.98
N ASN A 262 13.30 9.48 10.08
CA ASN A 262 12.64 9.05 11.32
C ASN A 262 11.98 10.21 12.08
N VAL A 263 12.19 11.47 11.68
CA VAL A 263 11.54 12.64 12.33
C VAL A 263 10.12 12.84 11.78
N PRO A 264 9.07 12.82 12.63
CA PRO A 264 7.68 12.91 12.19
C PRO A 264 7.36 14.15 11.33
N GLY A 265 7.18 13.94 10.02
CA GLY A 265 6.87 14.99 9.05
C GLY A 265 8.01 15.38 8.12
N ILE A 266 9.20 14.78 8.30
CA ILE A 266 10.28 14.72 7.30
C ILE A 266 10.15 13.35 6.60
N GLY A 267 10.10 13.34 5.27
CA GLY A 267 10.22 12.12 4.45
C GLY A 267 11.45 12.22 3.55
N PRO A 268 11.77 11.20 2.73
CA PRO A 268 13.01 11.14 1.95
C PRO A 268 13.31 12.42 1.18
N SER A 269 12.37 12.92 0.38
CA SER A 269 12.55 14.17 -0.38
C SER A 269 12.64 15.44 0.47
N ILE A 270 12.37 15.40 1.78
CA ILE A 270 12.68 16.52 2.70
C ILE A 270 14.04 16.27 3.37
N ALA A 271 14.34 15.02 3.78
CA ALA A 271 15.63 14.63 4.33
C ALA A 271 16.77 14.91 3.35
N GLU A 272 16.62 14.54 2.07
CA GLU A 272 17.55 14.87 0.98
C GLU A 272 17.80 16.39 0.92
N ARG A 273 16.73 17.20 0.88
CA ARG A 273 16.84 18.66 0.85
C ARG A 273 17.41 19.28 2.12
N ILE A 274 17.30 18.62 3.28
CA ILE A 274 18.00 19.02 4.50
C ILE A 274 19.50 18.75 4.34
N VAL A 275 19.88 17.57 3.83
CA VAL A 275 21.30 17.21 3.59
C VAL A 275 21.93 18.15 2.55
N GLU A 276 21.24 18.44 1.45
CA GLU A 276 21.68 19.37 0.40
C GLU A 276 21.85 20.82 0.90
N ALA A 277 21.03 21.26 1.85
CA ALA A 277 21.04 22.63 2.38
C ALA A 277 22.04 22.86 3.53
N ARG A 278 22.89 21.87 3.85
CA ARG A 278 23.96 22.00 4.85
C ARG A 278 25.07 22.94 4.37
N PRO A 279 25.76 23.66 5.29
CA PRO A 279 25.57 23.66 6.74
C PRO A 279 24.54 24.70 7.22
N PHE A 280 23.79 24.33 8.26
CA PHE A 280 22.87 25.21 9.00
C PHE A 280 23.58 25.85 10.21
N LYS A 281 23.21 27.09 10.56
CA LYS A 281 23.75 27.77 11.75
C LYS A 281 23.03 27.38 13.04
N SER A 282 21.79 26.92 12.93
CA SER A 282 20.98 26.37 14.02
C SER A 282 19.85 25.51 13.44
N ALA A 283 19.19 24.68 14.26
CA ALA A 283 18.00 23.94 13.84
C ALA A 283 16.82 24.83 13.39
N ASP A 284 16.80 26.12 13.74
CA ASP A 284 15.78 27.07 13.29
C ASP A 284 15.91 27.37 11.78
N ASP A 285 17.11 27.23 11.23
CA ASP A 285 17.38 27.42 9.80
C ASP A 285 16.66 26.40 8.90
N LEU A 286 16.15 25.30 9.46
CA LEU A 286 15.32 24.32 8.76
C LEU A 286 14.10 24.94 8.08
N GLN A 287 13.60 26.09 8.57
CA GLN A 287 12.51 26.83 7.92
C GLN A 287 12.83 27.24 6.47
N ARG A 288 14.13 27.41 6.12
CA ARG A 288 14.57 27.77 4.76
C ARG A 288 14.46 26.61 3.78
N VAL A 289 14.41 25.36 4.26
CA VAL A 289 14.30 24.18 3.41
C VAL A 289 12.92 24.16 2.76
N LYS A 290 12.89 24.17 1.42
CA LYS A 290 11.66 24.12 0.63
C LYS A 290 10.81 22.93 1.08
N GLY A 291 9.59 23.18 1.56
CA GLY A 291 8.67 22.15 2.06
C GLY A 291 8.61 22.03 3.59
N ILE A 292 9.54 22.62 4.34
CA ILE A 292 9.43 22.79 5.81
C ILE A 292 8.72 24.10 6.11
N GLY A 293 9.35 25.24 5.79
CA GLY A 293 8.78 26.59 5.97
C GLY A 293 8.57 27.00 7.43
N ALA A 294 8.25 28.27 7.69
CA ALA A 294 7.90 28.79 9.02
C ALA A 294 6.45 28.45 9.44
N GLY A 295 6.02 27.20 9.26
CA GLY A 295 4.64 26.76 9.50
C GLY A 295 4.52 25.51 10.38
N LYS A 296 3.30 24.96 10.48
CA LYS A 296 2.94 23.80 11.33
C LYS A 296 3.82 22.56 11.18
N ARG A 297 4.56 22.40 10.07
CA ARG A 297 5.55 21.32 9.90
C ARG A 297 6.82 21.62 10.68
N TYR A 298 7.37 22.83 10.61
CA TYR A 298 8.52 23.24 11.41
C TYR A 298 8.27 23.09 12.91
N GLU A 299 7.11 23.55 13.40
CA GLU A 299 6.70 23.42 14.81
C GLU A 299 6.71 21.97 15.30
N LYS A 300 6.34 21.02 14.45
CA LYS A 300 6.33 19.59 14.77
C LYS A 300 7.73 18.97 14.78
N ILE A 301 8.62 19.38 13.87
CA ILE A 301 9.95 18.76 13.72
C ILE A 301 11.01 19.43 14.61
N ARG A 302 10.87 20.73 14.93
CA ARG A 302 11.86 21.50 15.71
C ARG A 302 12.21 20.89 17.08
N PRO A 303 11.28 20.28 17.85
CA PRO A 303 11.61 19.61 19.10
C PRO A 303 12.58 18.43 18.96
N PHE A 304 12.71 17.84 17.77
CA PHE A 304 13.59 16.71 17.47
C PHE A 304 15.02 17.12 17.11
N PHE A 305 15.32 18.41 16.96
CA PHE A 305 16.64 18.92 16.62
C PHE A 305 17.25 19.75 17.74
N ASN A 306 18.58 19.74 17.85
CA ASN A 306 19.35 20.62 18.75
C ASN A 306 19.36 22.05 18.22
#